data_AF-V8AMD3-F1
#
_entry.id   AF-V8AMD3-F1
#
_cell.length_a   1.000
_cell.length_b   1.000
_cell.length_c   1.000
_cell.angle_alpha   90.00
_cell.angle_beta   90.00
_cell.angle_gamma   90.00
#
_symmetry.space_group_name_H-M   'P 1'
#
loop_
_entity.id
_entity.type
_entity.pdbx_description
1 polymer ?
#
loop_
_entity_poly.entity_id
_entity_poly.type
_entity_poly.pdbx_seq_one_letter_code
_entity_poly.pdbx_strand_id
1 'polypeptide(L)' 'MAGRSNVFIFPDIQSGNIGYKIAQRLGNFEAIGPILQGLNAPISDLSRGSNEEDVYKLAIITAAQALK' A
#
# COMPACT_ATOMS: atom_id res chain seq x y z
N MET A 1 18.87 17.32 10.60
CA MET A 1 19.40 16.05 10.05
C MET A 1 18.63 15.74 8.78
N ALA A 2 19.32 15.54 7.66
CA ALA A 2 18.71 15.15 6.38
C ALA A 2 18.61 13.61 6.26
N GLY A 3 17.81 13.11 5.29
CA GLY A 3 17.77 11.68 4.94
C GLY A 3 16.92 10.77 5.84
N ARG A 4 15.87 11.31 6.49
CA ARG A 4 15.00 10.55 7.42
C ARG A 4 13.56 10.39 6.91
N SER A 5 13.36 10.40 5.60
CA SER A 5 12.03 10.30 5.00
C SER A 5 11.41 8.92 5.24
N ASN A 6 10.13 8.89 5.58
CA ASN A 6 9.33 7.68 5.78
C ASN A 6 8.12 7.59 4.82
N VAL A 7 7.86 8.64 4.04
CA VAL A 7 6.85 8.68 2.97
C VAL A 7 7.55 9.11 1.68
N PHE A 8 7.39 8.31 0.63
CA PHE A 8 8.02 8.52 -0.67
C PHE A 8 6.93 8.74 -1.71
N ILE A 9 6.83 9.96 -2.23
CA ILE A 9 5.91 10.31 -3.32
C ILE A 9 6.65 10.13 -4.63
N PHE A 10 6.23 9.14 -5.42
CA PHE A 10 6.83 8.87 -6.73
C PHE A 10 6.33 9.87 -7.78
N PRO A 11 7.17 10.23 -8.77
CA PRO A 11 6.81 11.22 -9.80
C PRO A 11 5.75 10.70 -10.79
N ASP A 12 5.63 9.39 -10.92
CA ASP A 12 4.70 8.73 -11.84
C ASP A 12 4.37 7.29 -11.39
N ILE A 13 3.38 6.69 -12.04
CA ILE A 13 2.87 5.36 -11.70
C ILE A 13 3.83 4.22 -12.07
N GLN A 14 4.67 4.39 -13.09
CA GLN A 14 5.66 3.37 -13.47
C GLN A 14 6.74 3.29 -12.40
N SER A 15 7.28 4.45 -12.02
CA SER A 15 8.25 4.61 -10.95
C SER A 15 7.73 4.04 -9.62
N GLY A 16 6.49 4.37 -9.25
CA GLY A 16 5.86 3.81 -8.04
C GLY A 16 5.70 2.30 -8.11
N ASN A 17 5.13 1.77 -9.20
CA ASN A 17 4.85 0.35 -9.35
C ASN A 17 6.10 -0.53 -9.40
N ILE A 18 7.18 -0.04 -10.01
CA ILE A 18 8.47 -0.71 -10.05
C ILE A 18 9.15 -0.58 -8.69
N GLY A 19 9.17 0.63 -8.11
CA GLY A 19 9.84 0.93 -6.85
C GLY A 19 9.35 0.07 -5.69
N TYR A 20 8.03 -0.04 -5.48
CA TYR A 20 7.51 -0.84 -4.37
C TYR A 20 7.77 -2.34 -4.56
N LYS A 21 7.73 -2.85 -5.81
CA LYS A 21 8.04 -4.26 -6.10
C LYS A 21 9.52 -4.57 -5.92
N ILE A 22 10.42 -3.62 -6.22
CA ILE A 22 11.84 -3.74 -5.93
C ILE A 22 12.06 -3.79 -4.41
N ALA A 23 11.45 -2.86 -3.65
CA ALA A 23 11.55 -2.86 -2.20
C ALA A 23 11.04 -4.17 -1.58
N GLN A 24 9.92 -4.68 -2.10
CA GLN A 24 9.36 -5.96 -1.68
C GLN A 24 10.29 -7.15 -1.97
N ARG A 25 10.71 -7.28 -3.24
CA ARG A 25 11.40 -8.50 -3.72
C ARG A 25 12.89 -8.52 -3.42
N LEU A 26 13.56 -7.37 -3.45
CA LEU A 26 15.00 -7.24 -3.25
C LEU A 26 15.36 -6.69 -1.87
N GLY A 27 14.48 -5.88 -1.28
CA GLY A 27 14.67 -5.33 0.06
C GLY A 27 14.07 -6.18 1.17
N ASN A 28 13.39 -7.28 0.85
CA ASN A 28 12.64 -8.13 1.78
C ASN A 28 11.64 -7.35 2.65
N PHE A 29 11.06 -6.28 2.10
CA PHE A 29 9.98 -5.55 2.76
C PHE A 29 8.63 -6.23 2.50
N GLU A 30 7.74 -6.14 3.47
CA GLU A 30 6.34 -6.49 3.26
C GLU A 30 5.63 -5.34 2.51
N ALA A 31 4.87 -5.67 1.47
CA ALA A 31 4.09 -4.71 0.70
C ALA A 31 2.59 -4.97 0.88
N ILE A 32 1.89 -4.04 1.53
CA ILE A 32 0.44 -4.12 1.78
C ILE A 32 -0.28 -3.11 0.89
N GLY A 33 -1.28 -3.55 0.13
CA GLY A 33 -2.12 -2.69 -0.71
C GLY A 33 -2.54 -3.32 -2.04
N PRO A 34 -3.16 -2.53 -2.95
CA PRO A 34 -3.28 -1.07 -2.91
C PRO A 34 -4.28 -0.53 -1.88
N ILE A 35 -3.94 0.59 -1.23
CA ILE A 35 -4.84 1.31 -0.29
C ILE A 35 -5.31 2.60 -0.97
N LEU A 36 -6.61 2.73 -1.19
CA LEU A 36 -7.20 3.91 -1.80
C LEU A 36 -7.39 5.02 -0.76
N GLN A 37 -7.23 6.28 -1.16
CA GLN A 37 -7.38 7.46 -0.29
C GLN A 37 -8.20 8.55 -1.00
N GLY A 38 -8.90 9.38 -0.23
CA GLY A 38 -9.66 10.54 -0.75
C GLY A 38 -11.10 10.27 -1.19
N LEU A 39 -11.64 9.08 -0.91
CA LEU A 39 -13.04 8.72 -1.19
C LEU A 39 -13.97 9.08 -0.01
N ASN A 40 -15.26 9.32 -0.30
CA ASN A 40 -16.27 9.60 0.74
C ASN A 40 -16.53 8.42 1.69
N ALA A 41 -16.23 7.21 1.25
CA ALA A 41 -16.29 6.00 2.05
C ALA A 41 -15.06 5.14 1.71
N PRO A 42 -14.52 4.37 2.67
CA PRO A 42 -13.34 3.56 2.44
C PRO A 42 -13.70 2.37 1.54
N ILE A 43 -12.99 2.30 0.42
CA ILE A 43 -13.06 1.20 -0.55
C ILE A 43 -11.63 0.71 -0.73
N SER A 44 -11.45 -0.60 -0.85
CA SER A 44 -10.14 -1.19 -1.09
C SER A 44 -10.24 -2.21 -2.21
N ASP A 45 -9.16 -2.33 -2.98
CA ASP A 45 -9.06 -3.25 -4.12
C ASP A 45 -8.05 -4.34 -3.76
N LEU A 46 -8.40 -5.58 -4.07
CA LEU A 46 -7.53 -6.73 -3.85
C LEU A 46 -6.94 -7.16 -5.18
N SER A 47 -5.63 -7.43 -5.18
CA SER A 47 -5.00 -8.09 -6.32
C SER A 47 -5.64 -9.46 -6.53
N ARG A 48 -5.80 -9.89 -7.79
CA ARG A 48 -6.28 -11.24 -8.13
C ARG A 48 -5.40 -12.36 -7.57
N GLY A 49 -4.14 -12.06 -7.23
CA GLY A 49 -3.19 -12.99 -6.61
C GLY A 49 -3.09 -12.88 -5.10
N SER A 50 -4.01 -12.17 -4.43
CA SER A 50 -3.99 -12.00 -2.97
C SER A 50 -4.30 -13.32 -2.26
N ASN A 51 -3.68 -13.53 -1.10
CA ASN A 51 -3.99 -14.63 -0.20
C ASN A 51 -4.92 -14.19 0.95
N GLU A 52 -5.26 -15.12 1.84
CA GLU A 52 -6.11 -14.88 3.00
C GLU A 52 -5.55 -13.83 3.96
N GLU A 53 -4.22 -13.77 4.10
CA GLU A 53 -3.55 -12.81 4.98
C GLU A 53 -3.60 -11.39 4.42
N ASP A 54 -3.43 -11.24 3.09
CA ASP A 54 -3.57 -9.97 2.39
C ASP A 54 -4.99 -9.41 2.55
N VAL A 55 -6.00 -10.28 2.40
CA VAL A 55 -7.42 -9.92 2.57
C VAL A 55 -7.67 -9.45 4.01
N TYR A 56 -7.17 -10.19 4.99
CA TYR A 56 -7.34 -9.86 6.42
C TYR A 56 -6.69 -8.52 6.76
N LYS A 57 -5.44 -8.30 6.34
CA LYS A 57 -4.70 -7.04 6.59
C LYS A 57 -5.39 -5.86 5.91
N LEU A 58 -5.82 -6.02 4.66
CA LEU A 58 -6.49 -4.95 3.94
C LEU A 58 -7.83 -4.60 4.58
N ALA A 59 -8.62 -5.59 5.02
CA ALA A 59 -9.88 -5.35 5.72
C ALA A 59 -9.71 -4.54 7.01
N ILE A 60 -8.66 -4.83 7.80
CA ILE A 60 -8.33 -4.03 8.99
C ILE A 60 -8.02 -2.58 8.60
N ILE A 61 -7.25 -2.38 7.54
CA ILE A 61 -6.90 -1.04 7.05
C ILE A 61 -8.14 -0.29 6.56
N THR A 62 -8.99 -0.92 5.75
CA THR A 62 -10.26 -0.33 5.28
C THR A 62 -11.16 0.06 6.45
N ALA A 63 -11.28 -0.80 7.46
CA ALA A 63 -12.03 -0.50 8.67
C ALA A 63 -11.43 0.70 9.43
N ALA A 64 -10.10 0.75 9.56
CA ALA A 64 -9.42 1.88 10.20
C ALA A 64 -9.63 3.20 9.43
N GLN A 65 -9.75 3.16 8.09
CA GLN A 65 -10.08 4.33 7.28
C GLN A 65 -11.53 4.82 7.51
N ALA A 66 -12.46 3.95 7.91
CA ALA A 66 -13.85 4.33 8.22
C ALA A 66 -13.99 5.04 9.57
N LEU A 67 -13.05 4.80 10.50
CA LEU A 67 -13.05 5.39 11.85
C LEU A 67 -12.48 6.81 11.88
N LYS A 68 -11.87 7.25 10.78
CA LYS A 68 -11.36 8.61 10.59
C LYS A 68 -12.44 9.52 10.03
#